data_AF-A0A932XE73-F1
#
_entry.id   AF-A0A932XE73-F1
#
_cell.length_a   1.000
_cell.length_b   1.000
_cell.length_c   1.000
_cell.angle_alpha   90.00
_cell.angle_beta   90.00
_cell.angle_gamma   90.00
#
_symmetry.space_group_name_H-M   'P 1'
#
loop_
_entity.id
_entity.type
_entity.pdbx_description
1 polymer ?
#
loop_
_entity_poly.entity_id
_entity_poly.type
_entity_poly.pdbx_seq_one_letter_code
_entity_poly.pdbx_strand_id
1 'polypeptide(L)'
;MKRMPGDGAKRELLAELAPWLVTAALADWLLLRTFSRTAIFMPKTPLLAEVFFWIGRTGQLAANAATLLALICLGWIVWREGQDRSGLPLAAALAGLLTTSTLFIFTPPGGWLVVAQLLLVASLGLLLLRLWQWGWPGLALLPGGGALLLAGLHQTLPGRAGSAFQLGELLAVVAPVALWWAYGRDAGRRVYLLALLLALLFAAVYLRSPSMTGTIAVWSMGLTLYLPWWVYALGLWAAVIVLWRTLSGSKDAERGIAYGLLLLAAGGYAPQLSVHQFLGVIGFYLLITVNSASVAALQRVKSVPMTATFPGSPSRATPPA
;
A
#
# COMPACT_ATOMS: atom_id res chain seq x y z
N MET A 1 30.69 -13.41 -8.87
CA MET A 1 29.29 -13.50 -9.38
C MET A 1 29.07 -12.42 -10.44
N LYS A 2 29.00 -12.80 -11.71
CA LYS A 2 28.72 -11.90 -12.84
C LYS A 2 27.23 -11.52 -12.78
N ARG A 3 26.88 -10.24 -12.62
CA ARG A 3 25.49 -9.78 -12.77
C ARG A 3 25.05 -10.13 -14.19
N MET A 4 24.04 -10.97 -14.33
CA MET A 4 23.47 -11.23 -15.64
C MET A 4 22.80 -9.94 -16.16
N PRO A 5 22.88 -9.62 -17.46
CA PRO A 5 22.36 -8.38 -18.04
C PRO A 5 20.82 -8.20 -17.99
N GLY A 6 20.08 -9.08 -17.31
CA GLY A 6 18.61 -9.11 -17.27
C GLY A 6 17.96 -8.53 -16.01
N ASP A 7 18.71 -7.92 -15.09
CA ASP A 7 18.13 -7.35 -13.84
C ASP A 7 17.33 -6.05 -14.06
N GLY A 8 17.55 -5.36 -15.19
CA GLY A 8 16.79 -4.16 -15.58
C GLY A 8 15.34 -4.49 -15.97
N ALA A 9 15.19 -5.39 -16.95
CA ALA A 9 13.89 -5.84 -17.49
C ALA A 9 12.94 -6.41 -16.43
N LYS A 10 13.46 -6.95 -15.33
CA LYS A 10 12.62 -7.49 -14.26
C LYS A 10 11.94 -6.37 -13.47
N ARG A 11 12.65 -5.32 -13.05
CA ARG A 11 12.03 -4.20 -12.32
C ARG A 11 10.99 -3.44 -13.14
N GLU A 12 11.10 -3.51 -14.48
CA GLU A 12 10.21 -2.83 -15.41
C GLU A 12 8.77 -3.32 -15.30
N LEU A 13 8.51 -4.64 -15.24
CA LEU A 13 7.11 -5.13 -15.28
C LEU A 13 6.25 -4.61 -14.12
N LEU A 14 6.73 -4.68 -12.87
CA LEU A 14 5.92 -4.20 -11.74
C LEU A 14 5.76 -2.67 -11.78
N ALA A 15 6.78 -1.95 -12.24
CA ALA A 15 6.70 -0.50 -12.41
C ALA A 15 5.70 -0.10 -13.52
N GLU A 16 5.65 -0.87 -14.61
CA GLU A 16 4.72 -0.69 -15.72
C GLU A 16 3.28 -1.03 -15.35
N LEU A 17 3.07 -2.12 -14.59
CA LEU A 17 1.74 -2.57 -14.19
C LEU A 17 1.16 -1.78 -13.00
N ALA A 18 1.99 -1.23 -12.12
CA ALA A 18 1.56 -0.48 -10.95
C ALA A 18 0.53 0.64 -11.24
N PRO A 19 0.70 1.55 -12.22
CA PRO A 19 -0.29 2.59 -12.50
C PRO A 19 -1.65 2.02 -12.92
N TRP A 20 -1.65 0.95 -13.73
CA TRP A 20 -2.88 0.28 -14.16
C TRP A 20 -3.58 -0.43 -13.01
N LEU A 21 -2.82 -1.13 -12.17
CA LEU A 21 -3.33 -1.80 -10.98
C LEU A 21 -3.92 -0.77 -10.00
N VAL A 22 -3.21 0.33 -9.74
CA VAL A 22 -3.70 1.43 -8.89
C VAL A 22 -4.98 2.01 -9.47
N THR A 23 -5.03 2.30 -10.77
CA THR A 23 -6.22 2.89 -11.40
C THR A 23 -7.43 1.96 -11.27
N ALA A 24 -7.26 0.67 -11.57
CA ALA A 24 -8.33 -0.32 -11.43
C ALA A 24 -8.76 -0.50 -9.97
N ALA A 25 -7.82 -0.55 -9.03
CA ALA A 25 -8.09 -0.68 -7.60
C ALA A 25 -8.82 0.54 -7.02
N LEU A 26 -8.44 1.77 -7.43
CA LEU A 26 -9.13 2.99 -7.02
C LEU A 26 -10.54 3.06 -7.63
N ALA A 27 -10.70 2.65 -8.89
CA ALA A 27 -12.02 2.62 -9.54
C ALA A 27 -12.94 1.60 -8.86
N ASP A 28 -12.47 0.40 -8.54
CA ASP A 28 -13.21 -0.58 -7.72
C ASP A 28 -13.59 0.02 -6.36
N TRP A 29 -12.61 0.55 -5.63
CA TRP A 29 -12.83 1.10 -4.30
C TRP A 29 -13.86 2.22 -4.30
N LEU A 30 -13.75 3.19 -5.21
CA LEU A 30 -14.64 4.34 -5.28
C LEU A 30 -16.02 3.96 -5.82
N LEU A 31 -16.08 3.27 -6.97
CA LEU A 31 -17.36 2.98 -7.63
C LEU A 31 -18.11 1.87 -6.90
N LEU A 32 -17.48 0.71 -6.71
CA LEU A 32 -18.17 -0.47 -6.21
C LEU A 32 -18.30 -0.45 -4.68
N ARG A 33 -17.25 -0.08 -3.94
CA ARG A 33 -17.29 -0.19 -2.46
C ARG A 33 -17.74 1.06 -1.75
N THR A 34 -17.69 2.21 -2.42
CA THR A 34 -18.06 3.50 -1.82
C THR A 34 -19.37 3.98 -2.41
N PHE A 35 -19.40 4.38 -3.68
CA PHE A 35 -20.57 4.99 -4.29
C PHE A 35 -21.73 4.01 -4.42
N SER A 36 -21.55 2.80 -4.95
CA SER A 36 -22.67 1.87 -5.13
C SER A 36 -23.39 1.55 -3.82
N ARG A 37 -22.66 1.51 -2.70
CA ARG A 37 -23.23 1.23 -1.38
C ARG A 37 -23.97 2.43 -0.77
N THR A 38 -23.71 3.66 -1.25
CA THR A 38 -24.50 4.83 -0.85
C THR A 38 -25.93 4.78 -1.38
N ALA A 39 -26.22 3.94 -2.39
CA ALA A 39 -27.56 3.73 -2.94
C ALA A 39 -28.60 3.34 -1.87
N ILE A 40 -28.15 2.69 -0.79
CA ILE A 40 -29.02 2.26 0.32
C ILE A 40 -29.65 3.47 1.03
N PHE A 41 -29.01 4.63 0.98
CA PHE A 41 -29.48 5.86 1.60
C PHE A 41 -30.20 6.80 0.62
N MET A 42 -30.30 6.43 -0.66
CA MET A 42 -30.88 7.27 -1.69
C MET A 42 -32.30 6.84 -2.06
N PRO A 43 -33.17 7.78 -2.47
CA PRO A 43 -34.50 7.44 -2.94
C PRO A 43 -34.43 6.61 -4.23
N LYS A 44 -35.26 5.57 -4.33
CA LYS A 44 -35.28 4.61 -5.45
C LYS A 44 -36.03 5.16 -6.67
N THR A 45 -35.61 6.31 -7.18
CA THR A 45 -36.15 6.86 -8.43
C THR A 45 -35.60 6.08 -9.63
N PRO A 46 -36.33 6.01 -10.76
CA PRO A 46 -35.85 5.31 -11.97
C PRO A 46 -34.49 5.83 -12.46
N LEU A 47 -34.29 7.16 -12.41
CA LEU A 47 -33.02 7.79 -12.79
C LEU A 47 -31.87 7.35 -11.88
N LEU A 48 -32.05 7.37 -10.56
CA LEU A 48 -31.01 6.94 -9.63
C LEU A 48 -30.73 5.44 -9.76
N ALA A 49 -31.74 4.62 -10.02
CA ALA A 49 -31.56 3.20 -10.27
C ALA A 49 -30.67 2.94 -11.50
N GLU A 50 -30.88 3.68 -12.59
CA GLU A 50 -30.04 3.60 -13.79
C GLU A 50 -28.60 4.06 -13.53
N VAL A 51 -28.42 5.17 -12.81
CA VAL A 51 -27.07 5.64 -12.41
C VAL A 51 -26.34 4.59 -11.59
N PHE A 52 -27.00 3.98 -10.59
CA PHE A 52 -26.38 2.94 -9.77
C PHE A 52 -26.12 1.63 -10.51
N PHE A 53 -26.96 1.30 -11.50
CA PHE A 53 -26.70 0.17 -12.40
C PHE A 53 -25.37 0.36 -13.16
N TRP A 54 -25.16 1.55 -13.73
CA TRP A 54 -23.91 1.85 -14.45
C TRP A 54 -22.70 1.94 -13.52
N ILE A 55 -22.84 2.55 -12.33
CA ILE A 55 -21.77 2.56 -11.31
C ILE A 55 -21.38 1.13 -10.93
N GLY A 56 -22.37 0.26 -10.68
CA GLY A 56 -22.13 -1.14 -10.35
C GLY A 56 -21.43 -1.90 -11.47
N ARG A 57 -21.86 -1.73 -12.72
CA ARG A 57 -21.25 -2.40 -13.89
C ARG A 57 -19.81 -1.97 -14.13
N THR A 58 -19.54 -0.67 -14.08
CA THR A 58 -18.17 -0.14 -14.23
C THR A 58 -17.30 -0.53 -13.04
N GLY A 59 -17.85 -0.49 -11.82
CA GLY A 59 -17.18 -0.97 -10.62
C GLY A 59 -16.79 -2.45 -10.71
N GLN A 60 -17.68 -3.32 -11.21
CA GLN A 60 -17.39 -4.74 -11.40
C GLN A 60 -16.29 -4.97 -12.46
N LEU A 61 -16.31 -4.20 -13.56
CA LEU A 61 -15.25 -4.25 -14.56
C LEU A 61 -13.89 -3.87 -13.96
N ALA A 62 -13.87 -2.79 -13.17
CA ALA A 62 -12.67 -2.36 -12.45
C ALA A 62 -12.18 -3.41 -11.45
N ALA A 63 -13.09 -4.02 -10.68
CA ALA A 63 -12.77 -5.10 -9.74
C ALA A 63 -12.15 -6.32 -10.44
N ASN A 64 -12.69 -6.71 -11.59
CA ASN A 64 -12.15 -7.81 -12.39
C ASN A 64 -10.76 -7.48 -12.94
N ALA A 65 -10.56 -6.25 -13.45
CA ALA A 65 -9.26 -5.78 -13.92
C ALA A 65 -8.23 -5.72 -12.80
N ALA A 66 -8.61 -5.19 -11.62
CA ALA A 66 -7.76 -5.14 -10.44
C ALA A 66 -7.36 -6.55 -9.98
N THR A 67 -8.31 -7.50 -10.01
CA THR A 67 -8.05 -8.90 -9.67
C THR A 67 -7.03 -9.53 -10.63
N LEU A 68 -7.24 -9.41 -11.95
CA LEU A 68 -6.33 -9.96 -12.95
C LEU A 68 -4.92 -9.36 -12.82
N LEU A 69 -4.82 -8.04 -12.72
CA LEU A 69 -3.56 -7.35 -12.57
C LEU A 69 -2.87 -7.71 -11.24
N ALA A 70 -3.61 -7.87 -10.15
CA ALA A 70 -3.06 -8.30 -8.87
C ALA A 70 -2.50 -9.73 -8.93
N LEU A 71 -3.19 -10.65 -9.61
CA LEU A 71 -2.69 -12.01 -9.83
C LEU A 71 -1.40 -12.03 -10.65
N ILE A 72 -1.33 -11.24 -11.73
CA ILE A 72 -0.12 -11.09 -12.56
C ILE A 72 1.03 -10.52 -11.71
N CYS A 73 0.78 -9.46 -10.94
CA CYS A 73 1.77 -8.84 -10.08
C CYS A 73 2.26 -9.82 -8.99
N LEU A 74 1.37 -10.55 -8.33
CA LEU A 74 1.75 -11.57 -7.35
C LEU A 74 2.54 -12.72 -7.96
N GLY A 75 2.10 -13.24 -9.11
CA GLY A 75 2.84 -14.28 -9.83
C GLY A 75 4.26 -13.82 -10.19
N TRP A 76 4.40 -12.56 -10.61
CA TRP A 76 5.69 -11.96 -10.86
C TRP A 76 6.54 -11.80 -9.58
N ILE A 77 5.95 -11.37 -8.45
CA ILE A 77 6.64 -11.27 -7.16
C ILE A 77 7.12 -12.66 -6.72
N VAL A 78 6.27 -13.69 -6.81
CA VAL A 78 6.62 -15.08 -6.50
C VAL A 78 7.81 -15.53 -7.32
N TRP A 79 7.76 -15.33 -8.64
CA TRP A 79 8.84 -15.72 -9.53
C TRP A 79 10.14 -14.99 -9.18
N ARG A 80 10.08 -13.67 -8.96
CA ARG A 80 11.24 -12.85 -8.61
C ARG A 80 11.88 -13.27 -7.30
N GLU A 81 11.07 -13.42 -6.25
CA GLU A 81 11.54 -13.84 -4.92
C GLU A 81 12.05 -15.29 -4.95
N GLY A 82 11.52 -16.12 -5.84
CA GLY A 82 12.01 -17.49 -6.06
C GLY A 82 13.40 -17.57 -6.69
N GLN A 83 13.88 -16.51 -7.34
CA GLN A 83 15.24 -16.46 -7.91
C GLN A 83 16.32 -16.21 -6.84
N ASP A 84 15.94 -15.70 -5.66
CA ASP A 84 16.85 -15.39 -4.56
C ASP A 84 16.64 -16.40 -3.41
N ARG A 85 17.71 -17.03 -2.93
CA ARG A 85 17.63 -17.98 -1.80
C ARG A 85 17.04 -17.34 -0.54
N SER A 86 17.30 -16.06 -0.32
CA SER A 86 16.74 -15.31 0.82
C SER A 86 15.25 -14.95 0.65
N GLY A 87 14.72 -15.08 -0.58
CA GLY A 87 13.31 -14.83 -0.92
C GLY A 87 12.44 -16.06 -1.02
N LEU A 88 13.01 -17.25 -1.00
CA LEU A 88 12.25 -18.51 -1.06
C LEU A 88 11.10 -18.61 -0.03
N PRO A 89 11.26 -18.23 1.25
CA PRO A 89 10.14 -18.31 2.20
C PRO A 89 8.96 -17.43 1.80
N LEU A 90 9.23 -16.20 1.34
CA LEU A 90 8.19 -15.28 0.88
C LEU A 90 7.56 -15.76 -0.43
N ALA A 91 8.38 -16.23 -1.38
CA ALA A 91 7.90 -16.81 -2.62
C ALA A 91 6.97 -18.00 -2.38
N ALA A 92 7.34 -18.90 -1.47
CA ALA A 92 6.53 -20.06 -1.11
C ALA A 92 5.21 -19.65 -0.43
N ALA A 93 5.25 -18.71 0.51
CA ALA A 93 4.04 -18.21 1.18
C ALA A 93 3.08 -17.56 0.17
N LEU A 94 3.59 -16.71 -0.73
CA LEU A 94 2.80 -16.05 -1.77
C LEU A 94 2.29 -17.03 -2.84
N ALA A 95 3.09 -18.03 -3.23
CA ALA A 95 2.67 -19.07 -4.17
C ALA A 95 1.56 -19.93 -3.57
N GLY A 96 1.67 -20.28 -2.28
CA GLY A 96 0.61 -20.95 -1.54
C GLY A 96 -0.66 -20.09 -1.48
N LEU A 97 -0.51 -18.80 -1.17
CA LEU A 97 -1.64 -17.86 -1.10
C LEU A 97 -2.34 -17.72 -2.46
N LEU A 98 -1.57 -17.64 -3.55
CA LEU A 98 -2.08 -17.59 -4.92
C LEU A 98 -2.83 -18.89 -5.26
N THR A 99 -2.20 -20.04 -5.04
CA THR A 99 -2.77 -21.37 -5.32
C THR A 99 -4.06 -21.60 -4.54
N THR A 100 -4.04 -21.34 -3.23
CA THR A 100 -5.24 -21.49 -2.38
C THR A 100 -6.34 -20.54 -2.82
N SER A 101 -6.03 -19.30 -3.20
CA SER A 101 -7.03 -18.36 -3.70
C SER A 101 -7.60 -18.74 -5.05
N THR A 102 -6.83 -19.39 -5.93
CA THR A 102 -7.37 -19.94 -7.18
C THR A 102 -8.21 -21.20 -6.97
N LEU A 103 -8.01 -21.92 -5.86
CA LEU A 103 -8.78 -23.11 -5.52
C LEU A 103 -10.28 -22.82 -5.30
N PHE A 104 -10.65 -21.56 -4.99
CA PHE A 104 -12.06 -21.13 -4.91
C PHE A 104 -12.84 -21.33 -6.20
N ILE A 105 -12.17 -21.44 -7.35
CA ILE A 105 -12.80 -21.72 -8.64
C ILE A 105 -13.38 -23.14 -8.66
N PHE A 106 -12.72 -24.09 -7.98
CA PHE A 106 -13.04 -25.51 -8.04
C PHE A 106 -13.71 -26.02 -6.76
N THR A 107 -13.44 -25.38 -5.63
CA THR A 107 -13.92 -25.82 -4.33
C THR A 107 -14.53 -24.65 -3.56
N PRO A 108 -15.72 -24.83 -2.95
CA PRO A 108 -16.33 -23.77 -2.16
C PRO A 108 -15.47 -23.45 -0.93
N PRO A 109 -15.54 -22.20 -0.43
CA PRO A 109 -14.89 -21.81 0.81
C PRO A 109 -15.31 -22.72 1.97
N GLY A 110 -14.33 -23.20 2.74
CA GLY A 110 -14.54 -24.04 3.92
C GLY A 110 -13.41 -23.89 4.92
N GLY A 111 -13.11 -24.92 5.71
CA GLY A 111 -12.05 -24.87 6.74
C GLY A 111 -10.65 -24.54 6.19
N TRP A 112 -10.40 -24.79 4.91
CA TRP A 112 -9.14 -24.47 4.24
C TRP A 112 -8.89 -22.97 4.07
N LEU A 113 -9.91 -22.10 4.24
CA LEU A 113 -9.74 -20.64 4.31
C LEU A 113 -8.74 -20.22 5.38
N VAL A 114 -8.67 -20.96 6.48
CA VAL A 114 -7.69 -20.71 7.55
C VAL A 114 -6.26 -20.81 7.01
N VAL A 115 -6.00 -21.74 6.08
CA VAL A 115 -4.68 -21.89 5.45
C VAL A 115 -4.35 -20.66 4.61
N ALA A 116 -5.29 -20.16 3.80
CA ALA A 116 -5.08 -18.94 3.02
C ALA A 116 -4.76 -17.74 3.93
N GLN A 117 -5.48 -17.61 5.05
CA GLN A 117 -5.27 -16.53 6.01
C GLN A 117 -3.94 -16.67 6.76
N LEU A 118 -3.51 -17.88 7.13
CA LEU A 118 -2.19 -18.13 7.70
C LEU A 118 -1.07 -17.81 6.71
N LEU A 119 -1.25 -18.12 5.42
CA LEU A 119 -0.30 -17.77 4.36
C LEU A 119 -0.21 -16.25 4.15
N LEU A 120 -1.33 -15.53 4.26
CA LEU A 120 -1.35 -14.07 4.25
C LEU A 120 -0.57 -13.50 5.45
N VAL A 121 -0.87 -13.97 6.66
CA VAL A 121 -0.16 -13.58 7.89
C VAL A 121 1.33 -13.87 7.78
N ALA A 122 1.71 -15.04 7.27
CA ALA A 122 3.11 -15.40 7.05
C ALA A 122 3.77 -14.47 6.02
N SER A 123 3.11 -14.16 4.91
CA SER A 123 3.62 -13.25 3.88
C SER A 123 3.86 -11.85 4.44
N LEU A 124 2.90 -11.29 5.19
CA LEU A 124 3.03 -9.99 5.84
C LEU A 124 4.12 -9.99 6.93
N GLY A 125 4.20 -11.05 7.72
CA GLY A 125 5.25 -11.23 8.73
C GLY A 125 6.65 -11.25 8.12
N LEU A 126 6.84 -12.00 7.02
CA LEU A 126 8.10 -12.03 6.28
C LEU A 126 8.47 -10.66 5.68
N LEU A 127 7.48 -9.92 5.16
CA LEU A 127 7.70 -8.55 4.68
C LEU A 127 8.08 -7.59 5.81
N LEU A 128 7.44 -7.69 6.98
CA LEU A 128 7.79 -6.90 8.17
C LEU A 128 9.19 -7.24 8.71
N LEU A 129 9.54 -8.53 8.74
CA LEU A 129 10.88 -8.98 9.14
C LEU A 129 11.95 -8.41 8.21
N ARG A 130 11.68 -8.37 6.90
CA ARG A 130 12.56 -7.68 5.95
C ARG A 130 12.67 -6.21 6.29
N LEU A 131 11.55 -5.51 6.47
CA LEU A 131 11.53 -4.08 6.77
C LEU A 131 12.38 -3.71 8.00
N TRP A 132 12.34 -4.53 9.05
CA TRP A 132 13.13 -4.34 10.28
C TRP A 132 14.65 -4.23 10.02
N GLN A 133 15.15 -4.90 8.98
CA GLN A 133 16.57 -4.91 8.65
C GLN A 133 17.08 -3.59 8.00
N TRP A 134 16.20 -2.63 7.67
CA TRP A 134 16.52 -1.47 6.81
C TRP A 134 16.56 -0.12 7.55
N GLY A 135 16.42 -0.11 8.88
CA GLY A 135 16.58 1.08 9.72
C GLY A 135 15.43 2.08 9.65
N TRP A 136 15.71 3.34 10.03
CA TRP A 136 14.72 4.39 10.32
C TRP A 136 13.65 4.66 9.25
N PRO A 137 13.96 4.72 7.93
CA PRO A 137 12.92 4.92 6.90
C PRO A 137 11.96 3.75 6.82
N GLY A 138 12.42 2.54 7.16
CA GLY A 138 11.59 1.35 7.25
C GLY A 138 10.65 1.38 8.46
N LEU A 139 11.05 2.01 9.56
CA LEU A 139 10.21 2.09 10.77
C LEU A 139 8.89 2.84 10.51
N ALA A 140 8.87 3.82 9.61
CA ALA A 140 7.65 4.54 9.24
C ALA A 140 6.60 3.66 8.56
N LEU A 141 7.01 2.51 7.99
CA LEU A 141 6.14 1.55 7.32
C LEU A 141 5.62 0.46 8.28
N LEU A 142 6.22 0.31 9.47
CA LEU A 142 5.83 -0.71 10.44
C LEU A 142 4.37 -0.58 10.88
N PRO A 143 3.81 0.62 11.16
CA PRO A 143 2.40 0.70 11.55
C PRO A 143 1.47 0.22 10.43
N GLY A 144 1.75 0.55 9.17
CA GLY A 144 0.92 0.11 8.04
C GLY A 144 0.96 -1.40 7.83
N GLY A 145 2.14 -2.01 7.82
CA GLY A 145 2.27 -3.47 7.71
C GLY A 145 1.75 -4.21 8.95
N GLY A 146 1.96 -3.65 10.13
CA GLY A 146 1.43 -4.17 11.40
C GLY A 146 -0.09 -4.13 11.47
N ALA A 147 -0.72 -3.08 10.94
CA ALA A 147 -2.18 -3.01 10.81
C ALA A 147 -2.72 -4.18 9.97
N LEU A 148 -2.17 -4.40 8.77
CA LEU A 148 -2.57 -5.52 7.90
C LEU A 148 -2.34 -6.88 8.57
N LEU A 149 -1.22 -7.04 9.28
CA LEU A 149 -0.91 -8.27 10.00
C LEU A 149 -1.95 -8.54 11.11
N LEU A 150 -2.27 -7.53 11.92
CA LEU A 150 -3.25 -7.65 12.99
C LEU A 150 -4.67 -7.89 12.47
N ALA A 151 -5.03 -7.29 11.33
CA ALA A 151 -6.29 -7.57 10.65
C ALA A 151 -6.35 -9.03 10.17
N GLY A 152 -5.27 -9.54 9.54
CA GLY A 152 -5.16 -10.95 9.14
C GLY A 152 -5.25 -11.90 10.33
N LEU A 153 -4.54 -11.59 11.43
CA LEU A 153 -4.61 -12.38 12.67
C LEU A 153 -6.04 -12.41 13.25
N HIS A 154 -6.72 -11.27 13.25
CA HIS A 154 -8.12 -11.21 13.68
C HIS A 154 -9.03 -12.12 12.83
N GLN A 155 -8.83 -12.14 11.50
CA GLN A 155 -9.57 -13.02 10.59
C GLN A 155 -9.23 -14.51 10.80
N THR A 156 -7.98 -14.85 11.17
CA THR A 156 -7.59 -16.25 11.47
C THR A 156 -8.15 -16.77 12.79
N LEU A 157 -8.35 -15.90 13.79
CA LEU A 157 -8.70 -16.27 15.16
C LEU A 157 -9.96 -15.51 15.64
N PRO A 158 -11.12 -15.75 15.00
CA PRO A 158 -12.35 -15.03 15.35
C PRO A 158 -12.72 -15.26 16.83
N GLY A 159 -13.16 -14.19 17.50
CA GLY A 159 -13.57 -14.22 18.92
C GLY A 159 -12.42 -14.22 19.94
N ARG A 160 -11.17 -14.52 19.54
CA ARG A 160 -10.00 -14.52 20.45
C ARG A 160 -9.10 -13.29 20.30
N ALA A 161 -9.21 -12.59 19.16
CA ALA A 161 -8.34 -11.49 18.79
C ALA A 161 -9.09 -10.15 18.62
N GLY A 162 -10.13 -9.90 19.42
CA GLY A 162 -10.92 -8.65 19.34
C GLY A 162 -10.08 -7.39 19.55
N SER A 163 -9.18 -7.42 20.54
CA SER A 163 -8.22 -6.32 20.79
C SER A 163 -7.22 -6.12 19.67
N ALA A 164 -6.85 -7.19 18.93
CA ALA A 164 -5.95 -7.09 17.78
C ALA A 164 -6.57 -6.25 16.66
N PHE A 165 -7.89 -6.33 16.47
CA PHE A 165 -8.59 -5.50 15.50
C PHE A 165 -8.54 -4.01 15.88
N GLN A 166 -8.83 -3.68 17.14
CA GLN A 166 -8.78 -2.28 17.60
C GLN A 166 -7.36 -1.71 17.53
N LEU A 167 -6.35 -2.51 17.91
CA LEU A 167 -4.95 -2.12 17.82
C LEU A 167 -4.51 -1.96 16.36
N GLY A 168 -4.93 -2.86 15.47
CA GLY A 168 -4.61 -2.74 14.05
C GLY A 168 -5.29 -1.54 13.42
N GLU A 169 -6.51 -1.19 13.82
CA GLU A 169 -7.17 0.04 13.36
C GLU A 169 -6.41 1.28 13.84
N LEU A 170 -5.93 1.31 15.09
CA LEU A 170 -5.03 2.36 15.57
C LEU A 170 -3.76 2.46 14.74
N LEU A 171 -3.11 1.33 14.45
CA LEU A 171 -1.92 1.30 13.60
C LEU A 171 -2.21 1.81 12.18
N ALA A 172 -3.37 1.47 11.62
CA ALA A 172 -3.79 1.93 10.29
C ALA A 172 -3.94 3.45 10.24
N VAL A 173 -4.45 4.07 11.31
CA VAL A 173 -4.64 5.53 11.39
C VAL A 173 -3.34 6.27 11.73
N VAL A 174 -2.46 5.66 12.53
CA VAL A 174 -1.14 6.22 12.87
C VAL A 174 -0.14 6.07 11.71
N ALA A 175 -0.30 5.07 10.85
CA ALA A 175 0.60 4.84 9.71
C ALA A 175 0.78 6.07 8.81
N PRO A 176 -0.27 6.77 8.36
CA PRO A 176 -0.13 8.05 7.65
C PRO A 176 0.68 9.11 8.39
N VAL A 177 0.56 9.19 9.72
CA VAL A 177 1.31 10.18 10.52
C VAL A 177 2.80 9.84 10.54
N ALA A 178 3.14 8.57 10.72
CA ALA A 178 4.52 8.09 10.64
C ALA A 178 5.11 8.33 9.23
N LEU A 179 4.32 8.09 8.19
CA LEU A 179 4.70 8.36 6.80
C LEU A 179 4.83 9.85 6.51
N TRP A 180 4.00 10.70 7.09
CA TRP A 180 4.12 12.16 6.97
C TRP A 180 5.44 12.65 7.57
N TRP A 181 5.83 12.09 8.71
CA TRP A 181 7.13 12.38 9.30
C TRP A 181 8.29 11.99 8.37
N ALA A 182 8.19 10.85 7.68
CA ALA A 182 9.25 10.38 6.80
C ALA A 182 9.29 11.10 5.44
N TYR A 183 8.13 11.37 4.83
CA TYR A 183 8.03 11.77 3.42
C TYR A 183 7.22 13.06 3.17
N GLY A 184 6.46 13.54 4.15
CA GLY A 184 5.48 14.62 3.97
C GLY A 184 5.89 15.99 4.51
N ARG A 185 6.93 16.06 5.36
CA ARG A 185 7.30 17.30 6.08
C ARG A 185 7.56 18.49 5.15
N ASP A 186 8.25 18.26 4.04
CA ASP A 186 8.67 19.31 3.10
C ASP A 186 7.59 19.69 2.07
N ALA A 187 6.33 19.31 2.29
CA ALA A 187 5.24 19.68 1.40
C ALA A 187 4.98 21.20 1.40
N GLY A 188 4.55 21.73 0.26
CA GLY A 188 4.20 23.16 0.16
C GLY A 188 2.96 23.52 0.97
N ARG A 189 2.85 24.78 1.43
CA ARG A 189 1.72 25.29 2.23
C ARG A 189 0.34 25.01 1.61
N ARG A 190 0.22 25.05 0.28
CA ARG A 190 -1.04 24.74 -0.43
C ARG A 190 -1.52 23.31 -0.17
N VAL A 191 -0.61 22.35 -0.11
CA VAL A 191 -0.91 20.93 0.15
C VAL A 191 -1.42 20.76 1.58
N TYR A 192 -0.78 21.41 2.55
CA TYR A 192 -1.24 21.43 3.94
C TYR A 192 -2.66 21.97 4.10
N LEU A 193 -2.99 23.07 3.40
CA LEU A 193 -4.33 23.66 3.43
C LEU A 193 -5.38 22.75 2.78
N LEU A 194 -5.07 22.14 1.64
CA LEU A 194 -5.97 21.19 0.98
C LEU A 194 -6.22 19.95 1.85
N ALA A 195 -5.17 19.40 2.45
CA ALA A 195 -5.28 18.28 3.37
C ALA A 195 -6.12 18.64 4.61
N LEU A 196 -5.95 19.86 5.14
CA LEU A 196 -6.74 20.35 6.27
C LEU A 196 -8.21 20.47 5.89
N LEU A 197 -8.51 21.02 4.71
CA LEU A 197 -9.89 21.12 4.20
C LEU A 197 -10.55 19.75 4.10
N LEU A 198 -9.85 18.74 3.57
CA LEU A 198 -10.38 17.37 3.46
C LEU A 198 -10.60 16.72 4.83
N ALA A 199 -9.68 16.91 5.77
CA ALA A 199 -9.82 16.42 7.14
C ALA A 199 -11.00 17.07 7.89
N LEU A 200 -11.19 18.39 7.71
CA LEU A 200 -12.32 19.13 8.27
C LEU A 200 -13.64 18.70 7.63
N LEU A 201 -13.66 18.45 6.32
CA LEU A 201 -14.84 17.91 5.63
C LEU A 201 -15.23 16.55 6.21
N PHE A 202 -14.27 15.64 6.38
CA PHE A 202 -14.50 14.36 7.04
C PHE A 202 -15.07 14.54 8.46
N ALA A 203 -14.45 15.41 9.27
CA ALA A 203 -14.91 15.67 10.63
C ALA A 203 -16.36 16.22 10.65
N ALA A 204 -16.67 17.16 9.77
CA ALA A 204 -18.01 17.73 9.66
C ALA A 204 -19.05 16.68 9.26
N VAL A 205 -18.74 15.81 8.29
CA VAL A 205 -19.63 14.71 7.87
C VAL A 205 -19.81 13.69 8.99
N TYR A 206 -18.74 13.30 9.67
CA TYR A 206 -18.79 12.38 10.81
C TYR A 206 -19.68 12.95 11.93
N LEU A 207 -19.48 14.21 12.32
CA LEU A 207 -20.25 14.84 13.40
C LEU A 207 -21.72 15.04 13.02
N ARG A 208 -22.02 15.29 11.74
CA ARG A 208 -23.40 15.44 11.25
C ARG A 208 -24.14 14.10 11.15
N SER A 209 -23.45 13.04 10.75
CA SER A 209 -24.06 11.73 10.51
C SER A 209 -23.11 10.58 10.85
N PRO A 210 -22.87 10.31 12.15
CA PRO A 210 -21.87 9.32 12.59
C PRO A 210 -22.18 7.91 12.09
N SER A 211 -23.46 7.51 12.12
CA SER A 211 -23.89 6.17 11.69
C SER A 211 -23.64 5.92 10.21
N MET A 212 -24.07 6.83 9.33
CA MET A 212 -23.83 6.74 7.89
C MET A 212 -22.33 6.73 7.57
N THR A 213 -21.56 7.60 8.24
CA THR A 213 -20.11 7.69 8.05
C THR A 213 -19.42 6.38 8.46
N GLY A 214 -19.80 5.81 9.62
CA GLY A 214 -19.30 4.52 10.08
C GLY A 214 -19.65 3.38 9.14
N THR A 215 -20.89 3.31 8.65
CA THR A 215 -21.31 2.29 7.69
C THR A 215 -20.49 2.37 6.39
N ILE A 216 -20.31 3.57 5.84
CA ILE A 216 -19.48 3.76 4.64
C ILE A 216 -18.01 3.41 4.94
N ALA A 217 -17.46 3.82 6.08
CA ALA A 217 -16.07 3.52 6.44
C ALA A 217 -15.80 2.00 6.56
N VAL A 218 -16.70 1.26 7.20
CA VAL A 218 -16.63 -0.21 7.30
C VAL A 218 -16.69 -0.83 5.91
N TRP A 219 -17.60 -0.34 5.06
CA TRP A 219 -17.80 -0.91 3.73
C TRP A 219 -16.70 -0.60 2.73
N SER A 220 -16.13 0.60 2.81
CA SER A 220 -15.15 1.10 1.85
C SER A 220 -13.73 0.76 2.25
N MET A 221 -13.41 0.81 3.55
CA MET A 221 -12.04 0.62 4.08
C MET A 221 -11.94 -0.47 5.16
N GLY A 222 -13.06 -0.99 5.67
CA GLY A 222 -13.03 -1.94 6.80
C GLY A 222 -12.69 -1.29 8.14
N LEU A 223 -12.81 0.03 8.26
CA LEU A 223 -12.58 0.77 9.52
C LEU A 223 -13.87 0.86 10.31
N THR A 224 -13.83 0.55 11.61
CA THR A 224 -15.01 0.62 12.49
C THR A 224 -15.28 2.00 13.04
N LEU A 225 -14.32 2.93 12.90
CA LEU A 225 -14.36 4.25 13.51
C LEU A 225 -14.45 4.20 15.05
N TYR A 226 -13.82 3.20 15.66
CA TYR A 226 -13.77 3.00 17.11
C TYR A 226 -13.01 4.11 17.86
N LEU A 227 -12.00 4.72 17.23
CA LEU A 227 -11.21 5.79 17.84
C LEU A 227 -11.97 7.13 17.83
N PRO A 228 -11.53 8.13 18.61
CA PRO A 228 -12.08 9.47 18.49
C PRO A 228 -11.91 10.04 17.07
N TRP A 229 -12.93 10.74 16.56
CA TRP A 229 -12.96 11.28 15.18
C TRP A 229 -11.73 12.12 14.81
N TRP A 230 -11.16 12.85 15.77
CA TRP A 230 -10.00 13.71 15.55
C TRP A 230 -8.74 12.90 15.20
N VAL A 231 -8.63 11.66 15.67
CA VAL A 231 -7.54 10.74 15.32
C VAL A 231 -7.60 10.38 13.83
N TYR A 232 -8.79 10.04 13.32
CA TYR A 232 -9.01 9.77 11.90
C TYR A 232 -8.79 11.01 11.04
N ALA A 233 -9.25 12.18 11.49
CA ALA A 233 -9.03 13.44 10.77
C ALA A 233 -7.53 13.75 10.63
N LEU A 234 -6.74 13.54 11.69
CA LEU A 234 -5.29 13.70 11.66
C LEU A 234 -4.63 12.68 10.72
N GLY A 235 -5.05 11.41 10.77
CA GLY A 235 -4.56 10.38 9.86
C GLY A 235 -4.86 10.70 8.39
N LEU A 236 -6.08 11.18 8.09
CA LEU A 236 -6.48 11.60 6.75
C LEU A 236 -5.69 12.81 6.26
N TRP A 237 -5.50 13.82 7.12
CA TRP A 237 -4.68 14.98 6.82
C TRP A 237 -3.24 14.57 6.44
N ALA A 238 -2.62 13.71 7.26
CA ALA A 238 -1.27 13.22 7.01
C ALA A 238 -1.19 12.39 5.72
N ALA A 239 -2.19 11.52 5.48
CA ALA A 239 -2.27 10.68 4.29
C ALA A 239 -2.32 11.51 3.00
N VAL A 240 -3.17 12.55 2.97
CA VAL A 240 -3.31 13.44 1.81
C VAL A 240 -1.99 14.16 1.52
N ILE A 241 -1.29 14.65 2.55
CA ILE A 241 0.00 15.35 2.36
C ILE A 241 1.03 14.42 1.74
N VAL A 242 1.20 13.23 2.31
CA VAL A 242 2.17 12.24 1.82
C VAL A 242 1.85 11.84 0.39
N LEU A 243 0.59 11.52 0.12
CA LEU A 243 0.13 11.09 -1.20
C LEU A 243 0.36 12.19 -2.25
N TRP A 244 -0.04 13.42 -1.97
CA TRP A 244 0.15 14.53 -2.90
C TRP A 244 1.63 14.80 -3.16
N ARG A 245 2.46 14.82 -2.11
CA ARG A 245 3.90 15.07 -2.22
C ARG A 245 4.60 13.99 -3.05
N THR A 246 4.24 12.73 -2.84
CA THR A 246 4.85 11.58 -3.54
C THR A 246 4.37 11.46 -4.99
N LEU A 247 3.09 11.75 -5.27
CA LEU A 247 2.55 11.81 -6.64
C LEU A 247 3.13 12.97 -7.46
N SER A 248 3.33 14.13 -6.82
CA SER A 248 3.90 15.31 -7.49
C SER A 248 5.42 15.19 -7.72
N GLY A 249 6.04 14.14 -7.21
CA GLY A 249 7.46 13.85 -7.39
C GLY A 249 7.82 13.53 -8.83
N SER A 250 8.96 14.07 -9.29
CA SER A 250 9.51 13.76 -10.62
C SER A 250 10.27 12.42 -10.66
N LYS A 251 10.64 11.87 -9.50
CA LYS A 251 11.44 10.66 -9.39
C LYS A 251 10.54 9.41 -9.37
N ASP A 252 10.93 8.38 -10.11
CA ASP A 252 10.20 7.11 -10.16
C ASP A 252 10.06 6.44 -8.78
N ALA A 253 11.04 6.64 -7.89
CA ALA A 253 10.95 6.18 -6.52
C ALA A 253 9.81 6.85 -5.74
N GLU A 254 9.60 8.15 -5.91
CA GLU A 254 8.51 8.87 -5.23
C GLU A 254 7.15 8.38 -5.73
N ARG A 255 7.02 8.12 -7.04
CA ARG A 255 5.81 7.54 -7.64
C ARG A 255 5.56 6.11 -7.17
N GLY A 256 6.61 5.29 -7.05
CA GLY A 256 6.51 3.93 -6.51
C GLY A 256 5.99 3.91 -5.08
N ILE A 257 6.40 4.88 -4.24
CA ILE A 257 5.84 5.06 -2.90
C ILE A 257 4.35 5.39 -2.99
N ALA A 258 3.97 6.37 -3.82
CA ALA A 258 2.57 6.75 -4.00
C ALA A 258 1.69 5.58 -4.44
N TYR A 259 2.15 4.77 -5.40
CA TYR A 259 1.44 3.57 -5.83
C TYR A 259 1.29 2.55 -4.71
N GLY A 260 2.36 2.30 -3.95
CA GLY A 260 2.28 1.42 -2.78
C GLY A 260 1.24 1.89 -1.75
N LEU A 261 1.20 3.19 -1.46
CA LEU A 261 0.23 3.79 -0.53
C LEU A 261 -1.21 3.74 -1.06
N LEU A 262 -1.41 3.99 -2.34
CA LEU A 262 -2.73 3.90 -2.97
C LEU A 262 -3.25 2.46 -3.00
N LEU A 263 -2.38 1.47 -3.22
CA LEU A 263 -2.75 0.05 -3.15
C LEU A 263 -3.07 -0.39 -1.72
N LEU A 264 -2.33 0.11 -0.72
CA LEU A 264 -2.67 -0.12 0.69
C LEU A 264 -4.05 0.49 1.03
N ALA A 265 -4.29 1.73 0.62
CA ALA A 265 -5.57 2.40 0.83
C ALA A 265 -6.71 1.65 0.12
N ALA A 266 -6.52 1.27 -1.14
CA ALA A 266 -7.49 0.49 -1.90
C ALA A 266 -7.66 -0.93 -1.34
N GLY A 267 -6.64 -1.55 -0.75
CA GLY A 267 -6.78 -2.82 -0.03
C GLY A 267 -7.63 -2.71 1.24
N GLY A 268 -7.63 -1.54 1.89
CA GLY A 268 -8.33 -1.31 3.15
C GLY A 268 -7.69 -2.02 4.34
N TYR A 269 -8.21 -1.77 5.52
CA TYR A 269 -7.73 -2.33 6.78
C TYR A 269 -8.22 -3.76 7.02
N ALA A 270 -9.52 -4.00 6.84
CA ALA A 270 -10.16 -5.31 7.05
C ALA A 270 -10.70 -5.85 5.70
N PRO A 271 -9.83 -6.33 4.82
CA PRO A 271 -10.22 -6.76 3.48
C PRO A 271 -11.21 -7.94 3.53
N GLN A 272 -12.34 -7.79 2.84
CA GLN A 272 -13.40 -8.80 2.75
C GLN A 272 -13.18 -9.81 1.60
N LEU A 273 -12.37 -9.43 0.60
CA LEU A 273 -12.11 -10.21 -0.61
C LEU A 273 -10.61 -10.45 -0.75
N SER A 274 -10.21 -11.59 -1.32
CA SER A 274 -8.81 -11.95 -1.54
C SER A 274 -8.07 -10.91 -2.37
N VAL A 275 -8.73 -10.29 -3.36
CA VAL A 275 -8.12 -9.21 -4.17
C VAL A 275 -7.66 -8.05 -3.29
N HIS A 276 -8.42 -7.65 -2.28
CA HIS A 276 -8.04 -6.55 -1.40
C HIS A 276 -6.82 -6.91 -0.54
N GLN A 277 -6.73 -8.16 -0.08
CA GLN A 277 -5.54 -8.68 0.61
C GLN A 277 -4.32 -8.64 -0.32
N PHE A 278 -4.50 -9.00 -1.59
CA PHE A 278 -3.42 -8.94 -2.59
C PHE A 278 -2.95 -7.52 -2.84
N LEU A 279 -3.87 -6.55 -2.97
CA LEU A 279 -3.50 -5.14 -3.08
C LEU A 279 -2.68 -4.67 -1.87
N GLY A 280 -3.08 -5.08 -0.66
CA GLY A 280 -2.33 -4.80 0.57
C GLY A 280 -0.91 -5.36 0.54
N VAL A 281 -0.76 -6.63 0.16
CA VAL A 281 0.54 -7.31 0.06
C VAL A 281 1.42 -6.69 -1.04
N ILE A 282 0.87 -6.45 -2.24
CA ILE A 282 1.60 -5.83 -3.36
C ILE A 282 2.01 -4.40 -2.98
N GLY A 283 1.10 -3.62 -2.40
CA GLY A 283 1.38 -2.26 -1.95
C GLY A 283 2.50 -2.22 -0.92
N PHE A 284 2.47 -3.13 0.06
CA PHE A 284 3.52 -3.22 1.08
C PHE A 284 4.86 -3.69 0.50
N TYR A 285 4.84 -4.67 -0.42
CA TYR A 285 6.01 -5.12 -1.16
C TYR A 285 6.66 -3.98 -1.96
N LEU A 286 5.86 -3.18 -2.66
CA LEU A 286 6.33 -2.01 -3.40
C LEU A 286 7.04 -1.00 -2.47
N LEU A 287 6.45 -0.69 -1.32
CA LEU A 287 7.05 0.24 -0.36
C LEU A 287 8.39 -0.25 0.16
N ILE A 288 8.51 -1.55 0.45
CA ILE A 288 9.78 -2.16 0.87
C ILE A 288 10.80 -2.03 -0.26
N THR A 289 10.47 -2.48 -1.48
CA THR A 289 11.43 -2.52 -2.59
C THR A 289 11.93 -1.15 -3.04
N VAL A 290 11.07 -0.12 -3.02
CA VAL A 290 11.43 1.25 -3.39
C VAL A 290 12.32 1.90 -2.33
N ASN A 291 11.98 1.73 -1.05
CA ASN A 291 12.80 2.22 0.05
C ASN A 291 14.17 1.53 0.05
N SER A 292 14.17 0.23 -0.26
CA SER A 292 15.39 -0.55 -0.38
C SER A 292 16.37 -0.03 -1.44
N ALA A 293 15.85 0.31 -2.62
CA ALA A 293 16.66 0.90 -3.68
C ALA A 293 17.26 2.26 -3.28
N SER A 294 16.47 3.07 -2.55
CA SER A 294 16.87 4.41 -2.12
C SER A 294 17.99 4.38 -1.08
N VAL A 295 17.91 3.49 -0.10
CA VAL A 295 18.97 3.30 0.92
C VAL A 295 20.26 2.79 0.29
N ALA A 296 20.16 1.80 -0.61
CA ALA A 296 21.34 1.25 -1.30
C ALA A 296 22.06 2.29 -2.17
N ALA A 297 21.32 3.22 -2.79
CA ALA A 297 21.90 4.31 -3.56
C ALA A 297 22.70 5.29 -2.67
N LEU A 298 22.15 5.65 -1.50
CA LEU A 298 22.82 6.54 -0.55
C LEU A 298 24.10 5.93 0.03
N GLN A 299 24.11 4.62 0.29
CA GLN A 299 25.30 3.92 0.77
C GLN A 299 26.43 3.90 -0.28
N ARG A 300 26.10 3.75 -1.57
CA ARG A 300 27.12 3.80 -2.65
C ARG A 300 27.80 5.16 -2.76
N VAL A 301 27.06 6.26 -2.58
CA VAL A 301 27.63 7.61 -2.63
C VAL A 301 28.64 7.81 -1.50
N LYS A 302 28.36 7.28 -0.30
CA LYS A 302 29.27 7.36 0.85
C LYS A 302 30.49 6.45 0.72
N SER A 303 30.39 5.35 -0.04
CA SER A 303 31.47 4.38 -0.20
C SER A 303 32.39 4.67 -1.38
N VAL A 304 32.21 5.76 -2.13
CA VAL A 304 33.24 6.21 -3.09
C VAL A 304 34.39 6.75 -2.24
N PRO A 305 35.53 6.06 -2.14
CA PRO A 305 36.64 6.53 -1.33
C PRO A 305 37.08 7.89 -1.87
N MET A 306 37.28 8.85 -0.97
CA MET A 306 37.95 10.13 -1.23
C MET A 306 39.43 9.96 -1.64
N THR A 307 39.77 8.89 -2.34
CA THR A 307 40.95 8.83 -3.22
C THR A 307 40.64 9.52 -4.54
N ALA A 308 40.01 10.70 -4.49
CA ALA A 308 40.24 11.68 -5.53
C ALA A 308 41.70 12.10 -5.31
N THR A 309 42.60 11.47 -6.05
CA THR A 309 43.93 12.00 -6.34
C THR A 309 43.74 13.46 -6.74
N PHE A 310 44.02 14.39 -5.82
CA PHE A 310 44.17 15.78 -6.18
C PHE A 310 45.21 15.80 -7.31
N PRO A 311 44.86 16.26 -8.53
CA PRO A 311 45.88 16.50 -9.53
C PRO A 311 46.88 17.45 -8.87
N GLY A 312 48.14 17.00 -8.80
CA GLY A 312 49.21 17.72 -8.13
C GLY A 312 49.20 19.18 -8.54
N SER A 313 49.42 20.08 -7.57
CA SER A 313 49.51 21.51 -7.84
C SER A 313 50.40 21.74 -9.07
N PRO A 314 49.96 22.55 -10.05
CA PRO A 314 50.78 22.85 -11.21
C PRO A 314 52.11 23.41 -10.70
N SER A 315 53.20 22.72 -11.02
CA SER A 315 54.54 23.17 -10.66
C SER A 315 54.74 24.56 -11.26
N ARG A 316 55.00 25.55 -10.40
CA ARG A 316 55.39 26.91 -10.79
C ARG A 316 56.62 26.80 -11.70
N ALA A 317 56.42 27.02 -13.00
CA ALA A 317 57.53 27.18 -13.94
C ALA A 317 58.25 28.50 -13.60
N THR A 318 59.52 28.42 -13.23
CA THR A 318 60.41 29.58 -13.10
C THR A 318 60.73 30.13 -14.50
N PRO A 319 60.66 31.46 -14.70
CA PRO A 319 61.00 32.06 -16.00
C PRO A 319 62.51 31.99 -16.25
N PRO A 320 62.95 31.79 -17.51
CA PRO A 320 64.36 31.85 -17.88
C PRO A 320 64.89 33.29 -17.81
N ALA A 321 66.16 33.41 -17.42
CA ALA A 321 66.93 34.64 -17.33
C ALA A 321 67.30 35.21 -18.69
#